data_AF-A0A2G9UT49-F1
#
_entry.id   AF-A0A2G9UT49-F1
#
_cell.length_a   1.000
_cell.length_b   1.000
_cell.length_c   1.000
_cell.angle_alpha   90.00
_cell.angle_beta   90.00
_cell.angle_gamma   90.00
#
_symmetry.space_group_name_H-M   'P 1'
#
loop_
_entity.id
_entity.type
_entity.pdbx_description
1 polymer ?
#
loop_
_entity_poly.entity_id
_entity_poly.type
_entity_poly.pdbx_seq_one_letter_code
_entity_poly.pdbx_strand_id
1 'polypeptide(L)'
;MARRMSVCMCASVLVDMALTLARRKMPIEQDIIGKWTFVSSENFEAYMKEAGVGLMTRKVAANLKPTLEFVRDGDYIQMTSVSTFKTYVTKFKIGETFDEKTGDGRDVSQTYTIENDRLVLDEKGKNGGADSRVERYVEGDKLYIVCECNGVKSTRVYERVKE
;
A
#
# COMPACT_ATOMS: atom_id res chain seq x y z
N MET A 1 41.89 25.88 41.01
CA MET A 1 42.02 26.40 39.64
C MET A 1 41.64 25.30 38.67
N ALA A 2 40.41 25.32 38.16
CA ALA A 2 39.88 24.28 37.28
C ALA A 2 40.23 24.59 35.81
N ARG A 3 40.99 23.72 35.15
CA ARG A 3 41.20 23.75 33.70
C ARG A 3 39.95 23.22 33.01
N ARG A 4 39.19 24.09 32.34
CA ARG A 4 38.11 23.67 31.43
C ARG A 4 38.74 23.23 30.11
N MET A 5 38.62 21.94 29.81
CA MET A 5 38.86 21.35 28.49
C MET A 5 37.91 22.00 27.48
N SER A 6 38.46 22.65 26.46
CA SER A 6 37.71 23.03 25.26
C SER A 6 37.66 21.79 24.36
N VAL A 7 36.52 21.10 24.37
CA VAL A 7 36.24 20.04 23.41
C VAL A 7 35.89 20.72 22.09
N CYS A 8 36.87 20.80 21.20
CA CYS A 8 36.65 21.17 19.82
C CYS A 8 35.86 20.04 19.15
N MET A 9 34.54 20.17 19.12
CA MET A 9 33.67 19.22 18.42
C MET A 9 33.92 19.43 16.91
N CYS A 10 34.66 18.49 16.31
CA CYS A 10 35.06 18.55 14.91
C CYS A 10 33.80 18.56 14.02
N ALA A 11 33.71 19.53 13.09
CA ALA A 11 32.57 19.70 12.19
C ALA A 11 32.22 18.44 11.35
N SER A 12 33.15 17.48 11.25
CA SER A 12 32.92 16.18 10.59
C SER A 12 31.89 15.31 11.29
N VAL A 13 31.81 15.33 12.64
CA VAL A 13 30.88 14.48 13.40
C VAL A 13 29.43 14.92 13.21
N LEU A 14 29.19 16.22 12.98
CA LEU A 14 27.85 16.77 12.73
C LEU A 14 27.34 16.43 11.33
N VAL A 15 28.22 16.34 10.33
CA VAL A 15 27.87 15.90 8.98
C VAL A 15 27.51 14.42 8.97
N ASP A 16 28.26 13.58 9.69
CA ASP A 16 27.95 12.15 9.83
C ASP A 16 26.63 11.92 10.59
N MET A 17 26.35 12.68 11.66
CA MET A 17 25.04 12.63 12.35
C MET A 17 23.88 13.10 11.46
N ALA A 18 24.08 14.12 10.64
CA ALA A 18 23.08 14.60 9.69
C ALA A 18 22.81 13.59 8.56
N LEU A 19 23.84 12.87 8.08
CA LEU A 19 23.69 11.76 7.14
C LEU A 19 23.04 10.52 7.78
N THR A 20 23.21 10.31 9.08
CA THR A 20 22.57 9.20 9.82
C THR A 20 21.07 9.46 10.05
N LEU A 21 20.63 10.73 10.03
CA LEU A 21 19.24 11.15 10.31
C LEU A 21 18.36 11.28 9.06
N ALA A 22 18.93 11.29 7.86
CA ALA A 22 18.17 11.08 6.64
C ALA A 22 18.11 9.57 6.36
N ARG A 23 17.15 8.85 6.98
CA ARG A 23 16.71 7.56 6.40
C ARG A 23 16.38 7.86 4.95
N ARG A 24 17.19 7.39 4.01
CA ARG A 24 16.96 7.55 2.57
C ARG A 24 15.59 6.95 2.29
N LYS A 25 14.57 7.81 2.10
CA LYS A 25 13.22 7.38 1.74
C LYS A 25 13.37 6.60 0.44
N MET A 26 13.08 5.30 0.49
CA MET A 26 13.17 4.45 -0.69
C MET A 26 11.99 4.78 -1.61
N PRO A 27 12.15 4.69 -2.95
CA PRO A 27 11.01 4.78 -3.85
C PRO A 27 9.97 3.71 -3.49
N ILE A 28 8.69 4.05 -3.59
CA ILE A 28 7.58 3.17 -3.22
C ILE A 28 7.67 1.75 -3.84
N GLU A 29 8.18 1.63 -5.06
CA GLU A 29 8.36 0.35 -5.74
C GLU A 29 9.34 -0.61 -5.04
N GLN A 30 10.26 -0.07 -4.26
CA GLN A 30 11.19 -0.82 -3.43
C GLN A 30 10.67 -0.92 -1.99
N ASP A 31 10.12 0.17 -1.46
CA ASP A 31 9.70 0.23 -0.06
C ASP A 31 8.48 -0.67 0.22
N ILE A 32 7.58 -0.85 -0.75
CA ILE A 32 6.41 -1.70 -0.58
C ILE A 32 6.73 -3.20 -0.53
N ILE A 33 7.91 -3.61 -1.02
CA ILE A 33 8.31 -5.03 -1.08
C ILE A 33 8.42 -5.60 0.33
N GLY A 34 7.96 -6.85 0.49
CA GLY A 34 7.95 -7.57 1.75
C GLY A 34 6.54 -7.89 2.25
N LYS A 35 6.48 -8.34 3.50
CA LYS A 35 5.26 -8.82 4.16
C LYS A 35 4.68 -7.76 5.09
N TRP A 36 3.35 -7.68 5.10
CA TRP A 36 2.58 -6.70 5.84
C TRP A 36 1.41 -7.38 6.54
N THR A 37 1.20 -7.06 7.82
CA THR A 37 0.09 -7.57 8.62
C THR A 37 -0.95 -6.48 8.87
N PHE A 38 -2.22 -6.86 8.89
CA PHE A 38 -3.32 -5.93 9.05
C PHE A 38 -3.32 -5.26 10.44
N VAL A 39 -3.55 -3.95 10.47
CA VAL A 39 -3.66 -3.16 11.71
C VAL A 39 -5.07 -2.61 11.89
N SER A 40 -5.54 -1.80 10.93
CA SER A 40 -6.84 -1.13 11.03
C SER A 40 -7.50 -0.93 9.66
N SER A 41 -8.80 -0.66 9.68
CA SER A 41 -9.60 -0.38 8.50
C SER A 41 -10.72 0.57 8.86
N GLU A 42 -10.90 1.61 8.05
CA GLU A 42 -11.94 2.62 8.21
C GLU A 42 -12.78 2.70 6.93
N ASN A 43 -14.11 2.74 7.10
CA ASN A 43 -15.09 2.99 6.03
C ASN A 43 -15.07 2.01 4.84
N PHE A 44 -14.46 0.82 4.98
CA PHE A 44 -14.27 -0.12 3.86
C PHE A 44 -15.60 -0.71 3.34
N GLU A 45 -16.58 -0.94 4.20
CA GLU A 45 -17.91 -1.39 3.76
C GLU A 45 -18.62 -0.33 2.90
N ALA A 46 -18.51 0.95 3.25
CA ALA A 46 -19.12 2.04 2.49
C ALA A 46 -18.48 2.19 1.11
N TYR A 47 -17.13 2.15 1.05
CA TYR A 47 -16.40 2.10 -0.22
C TYR A 47 -16.86 0.93 -1.09
N MET A 48 -16.92 -0.29 -0.54
CA MET A 48 -17.36 -1.46 -1.31
C MET A 48 -18.81 -1.35 -1.78
N LYS A 49 -19.70 -0.76 -0.97
CA LYS A 49 -21.08 -0.48 -1.39
C LYS A 49 -21.09 0.45 -2.60
N GLU A 50 -20.31 1.52 -2.56
CA GLU A 50 -20.21 2.49 -3.66
C GLU A 50 -19.61 1.88 -4.93
N ALA A 51 -18.63 0.98 -4.77
CA ALA A 51 -18.06 0.20 -5.86
C ALA A 51 -19.04 -0.85 -6.46
N GLY A 52 -20.24 -1.01 -5.91
CA GLY A 52 -21.27 -1.93 -6.40
C GLY A 52 -21.24 -3.33 -5.78
N VAL A 53 -20.49 -3.54 -4.69
CA VAL A 53 -20.39 -4.85 -4.04
C VAL A 53 -21.62 -5.16 -3.19
N GLY A 54 -22.18 -6.36 -3.37
CA GLY A 54 -23.36 -6.84 -2.65
C GLY A 54 -23.21 -6.90 -1.11
N LEU A 55 -24.33 -6.78 -0.39
CA LEU A 55 -24.36 -6.62 1.08
C LEU A 55 -23.63 -7.71 1.84
N MET A 56 -23.84 -8.96 1.48
CA MET A 56 -23.22 -10.10 2.18
C MET A 56 -21.71 -10.08 2.00
N THR A 57 -21.24 -9.91 0.74
CA THR A 57 -19.82 -9.88 0.40
C THR A 57 -19.08 -8.74 1.10
N ARG A 58 -19.64 -7.53 1.08
CA ARG A 58 -18.99 -6.36 1.72
C ARG A 58 -18.91 -6.48 3.23
N LYS A 59 -19.93 -7.05 3.88
CA LYS A 59 -19.91 -7.30 5.34
C LYS A 59 -18.83 -8.30 5.73
N VAL A 60 -18.68 -9.39 4.97
CA VAL A 60 -17.61 -10.37 5.20
C VAL A 60 -16.25 -9.70 4.98
N ALA A 61 -16.05 -9.05 3.83
CA ALA A 61 -14.79 -8.43 3.45
C ALA A 61 -14.33 -7.32 4.41
N ALA A 62 -15.26 -6.56 5.00
CA ALA A 62 -14.96 -5.53 6.01
C ALA A 62 -14.38 -6.09 7.31
N ASN A 63 -14.65 -7.35 7.62
CA ASN A 63 -14.15 -8.01 8.83
C ASN A 63 -12.88 -8.84 8.57
N LEU A 64 -12.46 -9.00 7.31
CA LEU A 64 -11.24 -9.72 6.97
C LEU A 64 -9.99 -8.90 7.32
N LYS A 65 -9.00 -9.58 7.90
CA LYS A 65 -7.70 -9.05 8.30
C LYS A 65 -6.60 -9.75 7.49
N PRO A 66 -6.49 -9.51 6.18
CA PRO A 66 -5.55 -10.23 5.35
C PRO A 66 -4.12 -9.86 5.69
N THR A 67 -3.18 -10.76 5.46
CA THR A 67 -1.77 -10.40 5.30
C THR A 67 -1.50 -10.11 3.82
N LEU A 68 -0.61 -9.16 3.56
CA LEU A 68 -0.18 -8.81 2.21
C LEU A 68 1.30 -9.13 2.04
N GLU A 69 1.67 -9.65 0.89
CA GLU A 69 3.07 -9.85 0.50
C GLU A 69 3.27 -9.28 -0.91
N PHE A 70 4.27 -8.41 -1.05
CA PHE A 70 4.69 -7.87 -2.33
C PHE A 70 6.06 -8.42 -2.68
N VAL A 71 6.19 -9.02 -3.87
CA VAL A 71 7.43 -9.59 -4.39
C VAL A 71 7.73 -8.99 -5.75
N ARG A 72 8.96 -8.54 -5.97
CA ARG A 72 9.44 -8.10 -7.28
C ARG A 72 10.06 -9.28 -8.02
N ASP A 73 9.61 -9.49 -9.26
CA ASP A 73 10.06 -10.52 -10.19
C ASP A 73 10.37 -9.87 -11.54
N GLY A 74 11.64 -9.46 -11.72
CA GLY A 74 12.05 -8.63 -12.86
C GLY A 74 11.27 -7.31 -12.91
N ASP A 75 10.58 -7.09 -14.03
CA ASP A 75 9.75 -5.90 -14.25
C ASP A 75 8.35 -6.00 -13.61
N TYR A 76 8.00 -7.17 -13.07
CA TYR A 76 6.70 -7.40 -12.45
C TYR A 76 6.76 -7.23 -10.94
N ILE A 77 5.64 -6.80 -10.37
CA ILE A 77 5.36 -6.89 -8.94
C ILE A 77 4.17 -7.84 -8.78
N GLN A 78 4.32 -8.84 -7.91
CA GLN A 78 3.23 -9.70 -7.49
C GLN A 78 2.77 -9.28 -6.10
N MET A 79 1.46 -9.07 -5.93
CA MET A 79 0.81 -8.91 -4.64
C MET A 79 0.03 -10.17 -4.31
N THR A 80 0.33 -10.78 -3.17
CA THR A 80 -0.42 -11.87 -2.57
C THR A 80 -1.16 -11.36 -1.34
N SER A 81 -2.48 -11.52 -1.31
CA SER A 81 -3.34 -11.21 -0.16
C SER A 81 -3.92 -12.49 0.41
N VAL A 82 -3.54 -12.85 1.63
CA VAL A 82 -4.02 -14.07 2.31
C VAL A 82 -4.99 -13.69 3.42
N SER A 83 -6.21 -14.23 3.37
CA SER A 83 -7.21 -14.07 4.43
C SER A 83 -7.73 -15.43 4.88
N THR A 84 -8.50 -15.47 5.97
CA THR A 84 -9.19 -16.69 6.44
C THR A 84 -10.19 -17.25 5.43
N PHE A 85 -10.62 -16.46 4.45
CA PHE A 85 -11.62 -16.87 3.47
C PHE A 85 -11.01 -17.27 2.13
N LYS A 86 -10.10 -16.45 1.60
CA LYS A 86 -9.53 -16.63 0.27
C LYS A 86 -8.13 -16.05 0.18
N THR A 87 -7.29 -16.71 -0.61
CA THR A 87 -6.03 -16.15 -1.11
C THR A 87 -6.28 -15.51 -2.47
N TYR A 88 -5.86 -14.27 -2.62
CA TYR A 88 -5.94 -13.50 -3.85
C TYR A 88 -4.52 -13.14 -4.30
N VAL A 89 -4.22 -13.33 -5.58
CA VAL A 89 -2.91 -13.05 -6.17
C VAL A 89 -3.13 -12.24 -7.42
N THR A 90 -2.40 -11.12 -7.55
CA THR A 90 -2.35 -10.32 -8.77
C THR A 90 -0.88 -10.03 -9.10
N LYS A 91 -0.53 -10.06 -10.39
CA LYS A 91 0.81 -9.80 -10.89
C LYS A 91 0.71 -8.74 -11.99
N PHE A 92 1.41 -7.64 -11.82
CA PHE A 92 1.29 -6.47 -12.68
C PHE A 92 2.66 -5.90 -13.02
N LYS A 93 2.70 -5.13 -14.11
CA LYS A 93 3.83 -4.31 -14.50
C LYS A 93 3.39 -2.85 -14.50
N ILE A 94 4.25 -1.96 -14.03
CA ILE A 94 3.93 -0.54 -13.94
C ILE A 94 3.70 0.03 -15.34
N GLY A 95 2.59 0.74 -15.51
CA GLY A 95 2.17 1.38 -16.76
C GLY A 95 1.44 0.47 -17.75
N GLU A 96 1.30 -0.83 -17.46
CA GLU A 96 0.58 -1.77 -18.33
C GLU A 96 -0.84 -2.01 -17.85
N THR A 97 -1.81 -1.87 -18.76
CA THR A 97 -3.21 -2.15 -18.50
C THR A 97 -3.52 -3.62 -18.74
N PHE A 98 -4.27 -4.25 -17.85
CA PHE A 98 -4.75 -5.62 -18.01
C PHE A 98 -6.15 -5.79 -17.45
N ASP A 99 -6.83 -6.85 -17.88
CA ASP A 99 -8.17 -7.18 -17.39
C ASP A 99 -8.09 -8.12 -16.19
N GLU A 100 -8.89 -7.82 -15.17
CA GLU A 100 -8.94 -8.62 -13.96
C GLU A 100 -10.38 -8.81 -13.48
N LYS A 101 -10.66 -10.02 -12.98
CA LYS A 101 -11.82 -10.26 -12.13
C LYS A 101 -11.41 -10.17 -10.67
N THR A 102 -11.79 -9.09 -10.02
CA THR A 102 -11.34 -8.76 -8.65
C THR A 102 -11.91 -9.73 -7.62
N GLY A 103 -11.31 -9.76 -6.42
CA GLY A 103 -11.71 -10.68 -5.34
C GLY A 103 -13.16 -10.53 -4.86
N ASP A 104 -13.75 -9.35 -5.04
CA ASP A 104 -15.15 -9.01 -4.77
C ASP A 104 -16.10 -9.32 -5.94
N GLY A 105 -15.57 -9.79 -7.08
CA GLY A 105 -16.33 -10.34 -8.20
C GLY A 105 -16.63 -9.35 -9.33
N ARG A 106 -16.05 -8.14 -9.31
CA ARG A 106 -16.20 -7.16 -10.39
C ARG A 106 -15.27 -7.50 -11.57
N ASP A 107 -15.73 -7.22 -12.77
CA ASP A 107 -14.90 -7.24 -13.98
C ASP A 107 -14.38 -5.82 -14.22
N VAL A 108 -13.06 -5.66 -14.22
CA VAL A 108 -12.41 -4.35 -14.35
C VAL A 108 -11.21 -4.42 -15.29
N SER A 109 -10.82 -3.27 -15.85
CA SER A 109 -9.47 -3.08 -16.40
C SER A 109 -8.63 -2.33 -15.36
N GLN A 110 -7.47 -2.86 -15.02
CA GLN A 110 -6.56 -2.31 -14.02
C GLN A 110 -5.31 -1.73 -14.67
N THR A 111 -4.83 -0.60 -14.15
CA THR A 111 -3.51 -0.05 -14.49
C THR A 111 -2.81 0.38 -13.20
N TYR A 112 -1.58 -0.10 -12.99
CA TYR A 112 -0.75 0.33 -11.87
C TYR A 112 0.25 1.39 -12.33
N THR A 113 0.29 2.54 -11.66
CA THR A 113 1.20 3.66 -11.94
C THR A 113 1.92 4.12 -10.68
N ILE A 114 3.01 4.87 -10.85
CA ILE A 114 3.69 5.55 -9.74
C ILE A 114 3.42 7.04 -9.84
N GLU A 115 2.78 7.61 -8.82
CA GLU A 115 2.43 9.03 -8.76
C GLU A 115 2.82 9.59 -7.39
N ASN A 116 3.66 10.64 -7.37
CA ASN A 116 4.07 11.30 -6.13
C ASN A 116 4.58 10.33 -5.03
N ASP A 117 5.37 9.33 -5.44
CA ASP A 117 5.90 8.27 -4.56
C ASP A 117 4.81 7.41 -3.91
N ARG A 118 3.73 7.16 -4.66
CA ARG A 118 2.64 6.24 -4.32
C ARG A 118 2.44 5.25 -5.44
N LEU A 119 2.15 4.01 -5.08
CA LEU A 119 1.69 3.00 -6.04
C LEU A 119 0.17 3.16 -6.19
N VAL A 120 -0.23 3.69 -7.33
CA VAL A 120 -1.63 3.96 -7.67
C VAL A 120 -2.15 2.84 -8.55
N LEU A 121 -3.34 2.36 -8.24
CA LEU A 121 -4.12 1.46 -9.09
C LEU A 121 -5.38 2.20 -9.52
N ASP A 122 -5.57 2.35 -10.81
CA ASP A 122 -6.83 2.76 -11.40
C ASP A 122 -7.58 1.53 -11.92
N GLU A 123 -8.80 1.34 -11.42
CA GLU A 123 -9.73 0.31 -11.87
C GLU A 123 -10.84 0.97 -12.69
N LYS A 124 -10.99 0.55 -13.94
CA LYS A 124 -12.11 0.92 -14.81
C LYS A 124 -13.16 -0.16 -14.78
N GLY A 125 -14.35 0.17 -14.29
CA GLY A 125 -15.46 -0.77 -14.17
C GLY A 125 -16.00 -1.20 -15.54
N LYS A 126 -16.22 -2.50 -15.74
CA LYS A 126 -16.89 -3.04 -16.92
C LYS A 126 -18.35 -3.33 -16.63
N ASN A 127 -19.17 -3.48 -17.68
CA ASN A 127 -20.58 -3.86 -17.57
C ASN A 127 -21.41 -2.93 -16.66
N GLY A 128 -21.10 -1.63 -16.66
CA GLY A 128 -21.75 -0.64 -15.79
C GLY A 128 -21.23 -0.61 -14.35
N GLY A 129 -20.12 -1.31 -14.07
CA GLY A 129 -19.41 -1.22 -12.79
C GLY A 129 -18.79 0.15 -12.57
N ALA A 130 -18.66 0.54 -11.30
CA ALA A 130 -18.05 1.81 -10.92
C ALA A 130 -16.52 1.76 -11.04
N ASP A 131 -15.93 2.90 -11.39
CA ASP A 131 -14.50 3.11 -11.35
C ASP A 131 -14.01 3.20 -9.90
N SER A 132 -12.78 2.78 -9.64
CA SER A 132 -12.16 2.90 -8.33
C SER A 132 -10.69 3.26 -8.46
N ARG A 133 -10.17 3.99 -7.48
CA ARG A 133 -8.75 4.34 -7.40
C ARG A 133 -8.20 3.90 -6.06
N VAL A 134 -7.06 3.21 -6.07
CA VAL A 134 -6.41 2.69 -4.86
C VAL A 134 -4.99 3.20 -4.80
N GLU A 135 -4.68 4.02 -3.81
CA GLU A 135 -3.33 4.50 -3.55
C GLU A 135 -2.67 3.69 -2.43
N ARG A 136 -1.40 3.34 -2.62
CA ARG A 136 -0.57 2.67 -1.61
C ARG A 136 0.68 3.49 -1.36
N TYR A 137 0.96 3.78 -0.10
CA TYR A 137 2.18 4.49 0.30
C TYR A 137 2.69 3.96 1.64
N VAL A 138 4.00 4.08 1.84
CA VAL A 138 4.69 3.63 3.05
C VAL A 138 5.16 4.84 3.84
N GLU A 139 4.88 4.83 5.15
CA GLU A 139 5.43 5.79 6.11
C GLU A 139 6.04 5.01 7.28
N GLY A 140 7.38 4.97 7.32
CA GLY A 140 8.10 4.18 8.30
C GLY A 140 7.82 2.68 8.14
N ASP A 141 7.30 2.06 9.20
CA ASP A 141 6.95 0.63 9.22
C ASP A 141 5.47 0.38 8.88
N LYS A 142 4.74 1.38 8.36
CA LYS A 142 3.31 1.28 8.03
C LYS A 142 3.05 1.43 6.55
N LEU A 143 2.22 0.55 6.02
CA LEU A 143 1.65 0.62 4.68
C LEU A 143 0.21 1.12 4.78
N TYR A 144 -0.07 2.23 4.11
CA TYR A 144 -1.40 2.81 4.00
C TYR A 144 -1.96 2.49 2.63
N ILE A 145 -3.20 1.99 2.61
CA ILE A 145 -3.96 1.69 1.40
C ILE A 145 -5.24 2.53 1.45
N VAL A 146 -5.36 3.49 0.56
CA VAL A 146 -6.52 4.38 0.46
C VAL A 146 -7.30 4.01 -0.79
N CYS A 147 -8.53 3.55 -0.62
CA CYS A 147 -9.44 3.22 -1.70
C CYS A 147 -10.48 4.33 -1.86
N GLU A 148 -10.79 4.69 -3.10
CA GLU A 148 -11.79 5.71 -3.42
C GLU A 148 -12.69 5.26 -4.58
N CYS A 149 -13.99 5.48 -4.43
CA CYS A 149 -14.99 5.29 -5.47
C CYS A 149 -16.04 6.39 -5.33
N ASN A 150 -16.31 7.17 -6.39
CA ASN A 150 -17.28 8.28 -6.40
C ASN A 150 -17.20 9.23 -5.19
N GLY A 151 -15.97 9.52 -4.72
CA GLY A 151 -15.72 10.39 -3.55
C GLY A 151 -15.87 9.69 -2.18
N VAL A 152 -16.35 8.45 -2.12
CA VAL A 152 -16.34 7.64 -0.89
C VAL A 152 -14.95 7.04 -0.70
N LYS A 153 -14.29 7.40 0.40
CA LYS A 153 -12.93 6.95 0.73
C LYS A 153 -12.93 5.93 1.87
N SER A 154 -12.02 4.97 1.77
CA SER A 154 -11.67 4.03 2.83
C SER A 154 -10.16 3.97 3.01
N THR A 155 -9.71 3.76 4.23
CA THR A 155 -8.29 3.60 4.55
C THR A 155 -8.07 2.27 5.26
N ARG A 156 -7.11 1.48 4.79
CA ARG A 156 -6.61 0.28 5.48
C ARG A 156 -5.14 0.48 5.80
N VAL A 157 -4.76 0.15 7.03
CA VAL A 157 -3.39 0.28 7.52
C VAL A 157 -2.83 -1.08 7.84
N TYR A 158 -1.59 -1.29 7.41
CA TYR A 158 -0.82 -2.50 7.66
C TYR A 158 0.52 -2.12 8.29
N GLU A 159 1.14 -3.06 8.98
CA GLU A 159 2.46 -2.92 9.58
C GLU A 159 3.42 -3.95 8.99
N ARG A 160 4.66 -3.53 8.77
CA ARG A 160 5.70 -4.37 8.20
C ARG A 160 5.99 -5.52 9.15
N VAL A 161 5.99 -6.75 8.61
CA VAL A 161 6.44 -7.92 9.36
C VAL A 161 7.96 -7.88 9.41
N LYS A 162 8.50 -7.75 10.63
CA LYS A 162 9.94 -7.84 10.87
C LYS A 162 10.28 -9.32 11.02
N GLU A 163 11.23 -9.79 10.23
CA GLU A 163 11.86 -11.11 10.43
C GLU A 163 12.71 -11.13 11.71
#